data_AF-A0A6C0KCI9-F1
#
_entry.id   AF-A0A6C0KCI9-F1
#
_cell.length_a   1.000
_cell.length_b   1.000
_cell.length_c   1.000
_cell.angle_alpha   90.00
_cell.angle_beta   90.00
_cell.angle_gamma   90.00
#
_symmetry.space_group_name_H-M   'P 1'
#
loop_
_entity.id
_entity.type
_entity.pdbx_description
1 polymer ?
#
loop_
_entity_poly.entity_id
_entity_poly.type
_entity_poly.pdbx_seq_one_letter_code
_entity_poly.pdbx_strand_id
1 'polypeptide(L)'
;MKIIFTPSIKLFSCVHISALIFFFIFGYEGYLHYLFITLGYIAQTYFEFASHYYLFHGPFWKFHQKHHVEPSNDTHLLVPFAYSIPLGITIHTGYYYFLPLKTTFSFMTGHTLSYLFFEYIHYISHRRPRHLVYILKIPFIKELLLAHKKHHYKNGKILKDKDSDFKNYGFTTLYWDKVYDTYE
;
A
#
# COMPACT_ATOMS: atom_id res chain seq x y z
N MET A 1 -16.99 10.74 18.77
CA MET A 1 -15.75 10.08 18.29
C MET A 1 -15.93 8.57 18.45
N LYS A 2 -16.41 7.86 17.41
CA LYS A 2 -16.48 6.39 17.44
C LYS A 2 -15.07 5.86 17.21
N ILE A 3 -14.49 5.29 18.25
CA ILE A 3 -13.16 4.66 18.24
C ILE A 3 -13.18 3.52 17.20
N ILE A 4 -12.56 3.75 16.04
CA ILE A 4 -12.38 2.77 14.93
C ILE A 4 -11.25 1.80 15.33
N PHE A 5 -11.42 1.03 16.41
CA PHE A 5 -10.38 0.10 16.90
C PHE A 5 -10.72 -1.39 16.73
N THR A 6 -11.89 -1.74 16.19
CA THR A 6 -12.29 -3.14 16.09
C THR A 6 -11.58 -3.94 14.99
N PRO A 7 -11.21 -3.37 13.81
CA PRO A 7 -10.39 -4.09 12.83
C PRO A 7 -8.92 -4.19 13.28
N SER A 8 -8.42 -3.17 13.97
CA SER A 8 -7.00 -3.11 14.38
C SER A 8 -6.68 -4.19 15.40
N ILE A 9 -7.51 -4.43 16.42
CA ILE A 9 -7.26 -5.46 17.42
C ILE A 9 -7.17 -6.86 16.80
N LYS A 10 -8.07 -7.21 15.88
CA LYS A 10 -8.04 -8.53 15.22
C LYS A 10 -6.80 -8.69 14.34
N LEU A 11 -6.44 -7.66 13.58
CA LEU A 11 -5.23 -7.67 12.75
C LEU A 11 -3.97 -7.77 13.62
N PHE A 12 -3.88 -6.98 14.70
CA PHE A 12 -2.78 -7.04 15.65
C PHE A 12 -2.70 -8.41 16.33
N SER A 13 -3.82 -9.02 16.70
CA SER A 13 -3.85 -10.38 17.25
C SER A 13 -3.39 -11.42 16.24
N CYS A 14 -3.80 -11.33 14.96
CA CYS A 14 -3.31 -12.22 13.91
C CYS A 14 -1.80 -12.09 13.70
N VAL A 15 -1.28 -10.86 13.65
CA VAL A 15 0.16 -10.57 13.54
C VAL A 15 0.89 -11.18 14.74
N HIS A 16 0.43 -10.91 15.97
CA HIS A 16 1.05 -11.47 17.18
C HIS A 16 1.01 -13.00 17.24
N ILE A 17 -0.13 -13.63 16.89
CA ILE A 17 -0.24 -15.08 16.87
C ILE A 17 0.71 -15.68 15.82
N SER A 18 0.78 -15.11 14.62
CA SER A 18 1.72 -15.58 13.60
C SER A 18 3.18 -15.38 13.99
N ALA A 19 3.51 -14.30 14.70
CA ALA A 19 4.84 -14.06 15.28
C ALA A 19 5.20 -15.12 16.31
N LEU A 20 4.26 -15.47 17.20
CA LEU A 20 4.45 -16.52 18.21
C LEU A 20 4.61 -17.89 17.56
N ILE A 21 3.82 -18.21 16.54
CA ILE A 21 3.97 -19.45 15.76
C ILE A 21 5.38 -19.51 15.14
N PHE A 22 5.85 -18.42 14.53
CA PHE A 22 7.20 -18.34 13.99
C PHE A 22 8.27 -18.56 15.06
N PHE A 23 8.11 -17.94 16.23
CA PHE A 23 9.01 -18.14 17.37
C PHE A 23 9.04 -19.60 17.83
N PHE A 24 7.89 -20.26 17.97
CA PHE A 24 7.83 -21.65 18.42
C PHE A 24 8.39 -22.65 17.39
N ILE A 25 8.28 -22.36 16.09
CA ILE A 25 8.78 -23.25 15.02
C ILE A 25 10.28 -23.03 14.77
N PHE A 26 10.74 -21.78 14.75
CA PHE A 26 12.07 -21.40 14.25
C PHE A 26 12.97 -20.75 15.32
N GLY A 27 12.49 -20.65 16.56
CA GLY A 27 13.20 -20.02 17.67
C GLY A 27 13.31 -18.50 17.56
N TYR A 28 14.24 -17.93 18.32
CA TYR A 28 14.48 -16.49 18.40
C TYR A 28 14.83 -15.86 17.04
N GLU A 29 15.67 -16.52 16.24
CA GLU A 29 16.03 -16.06 14.89
C GLU A 29 14.79 -15.95 13.98
N GLY A 30 13.89 -16.93 14.04
CA GLY A 30 12.63 -16.88 13.30
C GLY A 30 11.73 -15.71 13.69
N TYR A 31 11.67 -15.40 14.99
CA TYR A 31 10.95 -14.23 15.48
C TYR A 31 11.56 -12.91 14.96
N LEU A 32 12.90 -12.79 14.95
CA LEU A 32 13.57 -11.62 14.39
C LEU A 32 13.27 -11.47 12.89
N HIS A 33 13.32 -12.56 12.13
CA HIS A 33 12.94 -12.54 10.71
C HIS A 33 11.50 -12.08 10.52
N TYR A 34 10.56 -12.59 11.31
CA TYR A 34 9.16 -12.17 11.28
C TYR A 34 9.00 -10.68 11.59
N LEU A 35 9.71 -10.17 12.61
CA LEU A 35 9.71 -8.75 12.96
C LEU A 35 10.18 -7.89 11.79
N PHE A 36 11.30 -8.24 11.15
CA PHE A 36 11.81 -7.47 10.01
C PHE A 36 10.91 -7.57 8.77
N ILE A 37 10.27 -8.72 8.52
CA ILE A 37 9.21 -8.83 7.50
C ILE A 37 8.07 -7.86 7.80
N THR A 38 7.61 -7.81 9.05
CA THR A 38 6.53 -6.90 9.46
C THR A 38 6.93 -5.44 9.29
N LEU A 39 8.15 -5.07 9.69
CA LEU A 39 8.69 -3.72 9.50
C LEU A 39 8.82 -3.35 8.02
N GLY A 40 9.27 -4.27 7.18
CA GLY A 40 9.31 -4.09 5.73
C GLY A 40 7.93 -3.84 5.13
N TYR A 41 6.93 -4.60 5.59
CA TYR A 41 5.53 -4.41 5.18
C TYR A 41 5.03 -3.00 5.53
N ILE A 42 5.24 -2.57 6.78
CA ILE A 42 4.84 -1.24 7.27
C ILE A 42 5.57 -0.15 6.46
N ALA A 43 6.88 -0.28 6.24
CA ALA A 43 7.67 0.66 5.46
C ALA A 43 7.11 0.82 4.04
N GLN A 44 6.73 -0.28 3.39
CA GLN A 44 6.13 -0.20 2.07
C GLN A 44 4.80 0.59 2.05
N THR A 45 3.97 0.49 3.10
CA THR A 45 2.73 1.32 3.15
C THR A 45 3.03 2.82 3.18
N TYR A 46 4.17 3.21 3.78
CA TYR A 46 4.65 4.58 3.76
C TYR A 46 5.19 4.95 2.37
N PHE A 47 6.00 4.09 1.75
CA PHE A 47 6.52 4.33 0.40
C PHE A 47 5.42 4.42 -0.66
N GLU A 48 4.36 3.63 -0.52
CA GLU A 48 3.13 3.74 -1.32
C GLU A 48 2.52 5.14 -1.18
N PHE A 49 2.20 5.56 0.05
CA PHE A 49 1.65 6.88 0.32
C PHE A 49 2.57 8.00 -0.21
N ALA A 50 3.86 7.97 0.14
CA ALA A 50 4.81 8.99 -0.23
C ALA A 50 5.03 9.07 -1.74
N SER A 51 5.08 7.92 -2.43
CA SER A 51 5.14 7.89 -3.89
C SER A 51 3.87 8.46 -4.49
N HIS A 52 2.70 8.10 -3.96
CA HIS A 52 1.45 8.59 -4.49
C HIS A 52 1.31 10.11 -4.29
N TYR A 53 1.57 10.59 -3.08
CA TYR A 53 1.45 11.99 -2.69
C TYR A 53 2.51 12.89 -3.35
N TYR A 54 3.80 12.57 -3.16
CA TYR A 54 4.89 13.45 -3.60
C TYR A 54 5.33 13.22 -5.04
N LEU A 55 5.25 11.99 -5.54
CA LEU A 55 5.82 11.62 -6.83
C LEU A 55 4.74 11.58 -7.93
N PHE A 56 3.68 10.79 -7.74
CA PHE A 56 2.60 10.62 -8.70
C PHE A 56 1.70 11.84 -8.82
N HIS A 57 1.39 12.54 -7.73
CA HIS A 57 0.72 13.86 -7.80
C HIS A 57 1.70 15.03 -7.91
N GLY A 58 2.99 14.75 -8.08
CA GLY A 58 4.07 15.75 -8.24
C GLY A 58 4.75 15.69 -9.62
N PRO A 59 6.06 15.38 -9.69
CA PRO A 59 6.82 15.37 -10.94
C PRO A 59 6.37 14.30 -11.93
N PHE A 60 5.74 13.21 -11.46
CA PHE A 60 5.28 12.11 -12.31
C PHE A 60 3.78 12.17 -12.64
N TRP A 61 3.12 13.30 -12.40
CA TRP A 61 1.70 13.50 -12.69
C TRP A 61 1.29 13.07 -14.09
N LYS A 62 2.10 13.38 -15.12
CA LYS A 62 1.77 13.01 -16.50
C LYS A 62 1.55 11.50 -16.71
N PHE A 63 2.23 10.66 -15.93
CA PHE A 63 2.06 9.21 -15.99
C PHE A 63 0.83 8.76 -15.21
N HIS A 64 0.65 9.31 -14.00
CA HIS A 64 -0.45 8.94 -13.12
C HIS A 64 -1.80 9.55 -13.54
N GLN A 65 -1.81 10.69 -14.23
CA GLN A 65 -3.01 11.33 -14.76
C GLN A 65 -3.78 10.41 -15.69
N LYS A 66 -3.10 9.57 -16.48
CA LYS A 66 -3.77 8.59 -17.34
C LYS A 66 -4.65 7.65 -16.52
N HIS A 67 -4.13 7.17 -15.39
CA HIS A 67 -4.89 6.39 -14.42
C HIS A 67 -6.12 7.14 -13.89
N HIS A 68 -5.98 8.43 -13.59
CA HIS A 68 -7.12 9.24 -13.15
C HIS A 68 -8.19 9.44 -14.21
N VAL A 69 -7.80 9.65 -15.47
CA VAL A 69 -8.73 9.88 -16.57
C VAL A 69 -9.43 8.59 -17.01
N GLU A 70 -8.72 7.47 -17.01
CA GLU A 70 -9.16 6.16 -17.50
C GLU A 70 -8.86 5.04 -16.47
N PRO A 71 -9.47 5.07 -15.27
CA PRO A 71 -9.10 4.18 -14.16
C PRO A 71 -9.30 2.68 -14.42
N SER A 72 -10.11 2.31 -15.42
CA SER A 72 -10.39 0.91 -15.77
C SER A 72 -9.55 0.37 -16.92
N ASN A 73 -8.67 1.17 -17.52
CA ASN A 73 -7.83 0.77 -18.63
C ASN A 73 -6.53 0.09 -18.13
N ASP A 74 -6.31 -1.14 -18.58
CA ASP A 74 -5.25 -2.02 -18.09
C ASP A 74 -3.83 -1.47 -18.33
N THR A 75 -3.66 -0.63 -19.36
CA THR A 75 -2.33 -0.13 -19.77
C THR A 75 -1.71 0.88 -18.80
N HIS A 76 -2.52 1.43 -17.89
CA HIS A 76 -2.09 2.44 -16.92
C HIS A 76 -2.81 2.27 -15.58
N LEU A 77 -3.23 1.04 -15.29
CA LEU A 77 -3.79 0.65 -14.00
C LEU A 77 -2.67 0.37 -12.99
N LEU A 78 -1.68 -0.44 -13.38
CA LEU A 78 -0.54 -0.80 -12.54
C LEU A 78 0.52 0.31 -12.55
N VAL A 79 1.35 0.37 -11.50
CA VAL A 79 2.51 1.26 -11.52
C VAL A 79 3.46 0.81 -12.63
N PRO A 80 3.85 1.70 -13.56
CA PRO A 80 4.73 1.32 -14.67
C PRO A 80 6.05 0.75 -14.18
N PHE A 81 6.53 -0.34 -14.80
CA PHE A 81 7.83 -0.95 -14.48
C PHE A 81 9.00 0.02 -14.62
N ALA A 82 8.92 0.97 -15.56
CA ALA A 82 9.90 2.04 -15.71
C ALA A 82 10.02 2.95 -14.48
N TYR A 83 9.02 2.94 -13.60
CA TYR A 83 9.05 3.65 -12.31
C TYR A 83 9.34 2.68 -11.15
N SER A 84 8.61 1.57 -11.06
CA SER A 84 8.73 0.66 -9.91
C SER A 84 10.08 -0.07 -9.84
N ILE A 85 10.71 -0.38 -10.97
CA ILE A 85 12.03 -1.03 -10.98
C ILE A 85 13.14 -0.07 -10.50
N PRO A 86 13.33 1.13 -11.07
CA PRO A 86 14.38 2.04 -10.57
C PRO A 86 14.17 2.46 -9.11
N LEU A 87 12.91 2.74 -8.72
CA LEU A 87 12.59 3.08 -7.34
C LEU A 87 12.87 1.90 -6.40
N GLY A 88 12.44 0.69 -6.78
CA GLY A 88 12.69 -0.53 -6.02
C GLY A 88 14.18 -0.83 -5.85
N ILE A 89 14.99 -0.67 -6.91
CA ILE A 89 16.45 -0.81 -6.84
C ILE A 89 17.03 0.21 -5.86
N THR A 90 16.63 1.48 -5.97
CA THR A 90 17.14 2.55 -5.09
C THR A 90 16.84 2.25 -3.62
N ILE A 91 15.59 1.88 -3.32
CA ILE A 91 15.14 1.54 -1.98
C ILE A 91 15.89 0.31 -1.44
N HIS A 92 15.95 -0.77 -2.23
CA HIS A 92 16.59 -2.01 -1.81
C HIS A 92 18.11 -1.86 -1.64
N THR A 93 18.80 -1.13 -2.52
CA THR A 93 20.21 -0.79 -2.34
C THR A 93 20.44 0.02 -1.06
N GLY A 94 19.52 0.93 -0.73
CA GLY A 94 19.53 1.61 0.57
C GLY A 94 19.48 0.62 1.73
N TYR A 95 18.57 -0.35 1.71
CA TYR A 95 18.50 -1.38 2.76
C TYR A 95 19.78 -2.22 2.87
N TYR A 96 20.38 -2.62 1.75
CA TYR A 96 21.65 -3.32 1.73
C TYR A 96 22.80 -2.52 2.37
N TYR A 97 22.76 -1.20 2.26
CA TYR A 97 23.80 -0.33 2.82
C TYR A 97 23.65 -0.14 4.34
N PHE A 98 22.41 -0.06 4.84
CA PHE A 98 22.13 0.28 6.24
C PHE A 98 21.84 -0.91 7.16
N LEU A 99 21.49 -2.09 6.61
CA LEU A 99 21.07 -3.26 7.40
C LEU A 99 22.02 -4.45 7.18
N PRO A 100 22.23 -5.29 8.22
CA PRO A 100 22.94 -6.57 8.06
C PRO A 100 22.26 -7.47 7.02
N LEU A 101 23.04 -8.23 6.25
CA LEU A 101 22.55 -9.00 5.10
C LEU A 101 21.30 -9.86 5.40
N LYS A 102 21.30 -10.60 6.51
CA LYS A 102 20.15 -11.45 6.91
C LYS A 102 18.90 -10.62 7.19
N THR A 103 19.05 -9.50 7.88
CA THR A 103 17.98 -8.54 8.17
C THR A 103 17.43 -7.91 6.90
N THR A 104 18.31 -7.54 5.97
CA THR A 104 17.96 -6.96 4.67
C THR A 104 17.02 -7.86 3.90
N PHE A 105 17.31 -9.17 3.80
CA PHE A 105 16.44 -10.10 3.08
C PHE A 105 15.05 -10.19 3.70
N SER A 106 14.94 -10.33 5.04
CA SER A 106 13.64 -10.36 5.71
C SER A 106 12.84 -9.08 5.51
N PHE A 107 13.51 -7.92 5.64
CA PHE A 107 12.88 -6.62 5.43
C PHE A 107 12.39 -6.47 3.98
N MET A 108 13.25 -6.79 3.01
CA MET A 108 12.91 -6.76 1.57
C MET A 108 11.76 -7.70 1.22
N THR A 109 11.68 -8.88 1.83
CA THR A 109 10.56 -9.80 1.66
C THR A 109 9.25 -9.15 2.09
N GLY A 110 9.21 -8.58 3.30
CA GLY A 110 8.01 -7.87 3.79
C GLY A 110 7.62 -6.69 2.91
N HIS A 111 8.59 -5.88 2.53
CA HIS A 111 8.41 -4.72 1.66
C HIS A 111 7.86 -5.11 0.29
N THR A 112 8.48 -6.10 -0.37
CA THR A 112 8.07 -6.57 -1.70
C THR A 112 6.69 -7.24 -1.67
N LEU A 113 6.41 -8.06 -0.66
CA LEU A 113 5.09 -8.69 -0.50
C LEU A 113 3.98 -7.65 -0.31
N SER A 114 4.24 -6.61 0.48
CA SER A 114 3.32 -5.49 0.68
C SER A 114 3.07 -4.73 -0.64
N TYR A 115 4.11 -4.51 -1.45
CA TYR A 115 4.00 -3.86 -2.75
C TYR A 115 3.15 -4.69 -3.72
N LEU A 116 3.39 -6.00 -3.80
CA LEU A 116 2.60 -6.90 -4.65
C LEU A 116 1.14 -6.97 -4.18
N PHE A 117 0.91 -6.96 -2.86
CA PHE A 117 -0.44 -6.90 -2.31
C PHE A 117 -1.15 -5.60 -2.68
N PHE A 118 -0.47 -4.46 -2.57
CA PHE A 118 -0.96 -3.15 -3.03
C PHE A 118 -1.39 -3.20 -4.50
N GLU A 119 -0.50 -3.58 -5.41
CA GLU A 119 -0.78 -3.67 -6.86
C GLU A 119 -1.96 -4.60 -7.15
N TYR A 120 -2.02 -5.75 -6.46
CA TYR A 120 -3.07 -6.73 -6.67
C TYR A 120 -4.44 -6.25 -6.21
N ILE A 121 -4.54 -5.66 -5.01
CA ILE A 121 -5.81 -5.10 -4.53
C ILE A 121 -6.23 -3.88 -5.35
N HIS A 122 -5.27 -3.05 -5.78
CA HIS A 122 -5.51 -1.91 -6.67
C HIS A 122 -6.06 -2.37 -8.02
N TYR A 123 -5.48 -3.41 -8.61
CA TYR A 123 -5.99 -4.02 -9.82
C TYR A 123 -7.44 -4.53 -9.65
N ILE A 124 -7.71 -5.32 -8.60
CA ILE A 124 -9.05 -5.88 -8.35
C ILE A 124 -10.07 -4.76 -8.08
N SER A 125 -9.66 -3.66 -7.43
CA SER A 125 -10.54 -2.53 -7.12
C SER A 125 -11.21 -1.94 -8.36
N HIS A 126 -10.44 -1.85 -9.44
CA HIS A 126 -10.86 -1.26 -10.71
C HIS A 126 -11.47 -2.31 -11.65
N ARG A 127 -10.87 -3.50 -11.74
CA ARG A 127 -11.30 -4.54 -12.70
C ARG A 127 -12.43 -5.43 -12.22
N ARG A 128 -12.56 -5.60 -10.90
CA ARG A 128 -13.59 -6.42 -10.25
C ARG A 128 -13.81 -7.80 -10.91
N PRO A 129 -12.75 -8.60 -11.10
CA PRO A 129 -12.89 -9.95 -11.66
C PRO A 129 -13.85 -10.79 -10.82
N ARG A 130 -14.79 -11.49 -11.48
CA ARG A 130 -15.91 -12.20 -10.83
C ARG A 130 -15.46 -13.16 -9.72
N HIS A 131 -14.31 -13.80 -9.89
CA HIS A 131 -13.78 -14.79 -8.96
C HIS A 131 -13.06 -14.18 -7.74
N LEU A 132 -12.80 -12.87 -7.69
CA LEU A 132 -12.11 -12.20 -6.56
C LEU A 132 -12.90 -11.05 -5.95
N VAL A 133 -14.06 -10.71 -6.52
CA VAL A 133 -14.90 -9.60 -6.05
C VAL A 133 -15.35 -9.75 -4.59
N TYR A 134 -15.33 -10.97 -4.05
CA TYR A 134 -15.64 -11.22 -2.64
C TYR A 134 -14.64 -10.56 -1.68
N ILE A 135 -13.36 -10.41 -2.08
CA ILE A 135 -12.32 -9.74 -1.29
C ILE A 135 -12.71 -8.27 -1.04
N LEU A 136 -13.34 -7.64 -2.03
CA LEU A 136 -13.80 -6.25 -1.94
C LEU A 136 -14.98 -6.05 -0.96
N LYS A 137 -15.60 -7.14 -0.48
CA LYS A 137 -16.66 -7.11 0.53
C LYS A 137 -16.13 -7.10 1.97
N ILE A 138 -14.83 -7.37 2.17
CA ILE A 138 -14.20 -7.31 3.48
C ILE A 138 -14.33 -5.86 3.99
N PRO A 139 -14.89 -5.62 5.21
CA PRO A 139 -15.23 -4.27 5.65
C PRO A 139 -14.07 -3.27 5.59
N PHE A 140 -12.88 -3.69 6.02
CA PHE A 140 -11.67 -2.86 5.96
C PHE A 140 -11.29 -2.52 4.51
N ILE A 141 -11.26 -3.52 3.62
CA ILE A 141 -10.98 -3.29 2.19
C ILE A 141 -12.01 -2.35 1.60
N LYS A 142 -13.30 -2.52 1.92
CA LYS A 142 -14.36 -1.64 1.42
C LYS A 142 -14.13 -0.17 1.80
N GLU A 143 -13.64 0.10 3.01
CA GLU A 143 -13.30 1.47 3.44
C GLU A 143 -12.17 2.07 2.59
N LEU A 144 -11.09 1.31 2.39
CA LEU A 144 -9.96 1.71 1.53
C LEU A 144 -10.42 2.00 0.09
N LEU A 145 -11.28 1.14 -0.47
CA LEU A 145 -11.83 1.31 -1.82
C LEU A 145 -12.71 2.56 -1.95
N LEU A 146 -13.46 2.89 -0.91
CA LEU A 146 -14.28 4.10 -0.90
C LEU A 146 -13.40 5.35 -0.84
N ALA A 147 -12.36 5.34 -0.01
CA ALA A 147 -11.38 6.42 0.06
C ALA A 147 -10.65 6.61 -1.28
N HIS A 148 -10.17 5.52 -1.89
CA HIS A 148 -9.55 5.53 -3.21
C HIS A 148 -10.52 5.98 -4.32
N LYS A 149 -11.80 5.63 -4.23
CA LYS A 149 -12.81 6.16 -5.15
C LYS A 149 -12.98 7.68 -4.96
N LYS A 150 -13.02 8.19 -3.74
CA LYS A 150 -13.07 9.65 -3.50
C LYS A 150 -11.81 10.35 -4.02
N HIS A 151 -10.66 9.68 -3.95
CA HIS A 151 -9.41 10.19 -4.51
C HIS A 151 -9.51 10.44 -6.02
N HIS A 152 -10.14 9.54 -6.78
CA HIS A 152 -10.39 9.74 -8.21
C HIS A 152 -11.57 10.67 -8.53
N TYR A 153 -12.55 10.73 -7.64
CA TYR A 153 -13.83 11.39 -7.88
C TYR A 153 -14.24 12.31 -6.74
N LYS A 154 -14.44 13.59 -7.04
CA LYS A 154 -15.06 14.55 -6.11
C LYS A 154 -16.45 14.93 -6.59
N ASN A 155 -17.47 14.74 -5.74
CA ASN A 155 -18.87 15.04 -6.07
C ASN A 155 -19.34 14.42 -7.40
N GLY A 156 -18.91 13.19 -7.69
CA GLY A 156 -19.25 12.46 -8.91
C GLY A 156 -18.49 12.89 -10.17
N LYS A 157 -17.58 13.87 -10.08
CA LYS A 157 -16.73 14.31 -11.19
C LYS A 157 -15.33 13.73 -11.03
N ILE A 158 -14.76 13.26 -12.14
CA ILE A 158 -13.36 12.78 -12.17
C ILE A 158 -12.44 13.98 -11.98
N LEU A 159 -11.48 13.85 -11.07
CA LEU A 159 -10.38 14.80 -10.90
C LEU A 159 -9.31 14.51 -11.95
N LYS A 160 -8.99 15.49 -12.81
CA LYS A 160 -8.08 15.31 -13.95
C LYS A 160 -6.96 16.34 -14.00
N ASP A 161 -7.06 17.41 -13.21
CA ASP A 161 -6.10 18.50 -13.19
C ASP A 161 -5.16 18.34 -11.99
N LYS A 162 -3.87 18.61 -12.19
CA LYS A 162 -2.85 18.46 -11.14
C LYS A 162 -3.16 19.30 -9.90
N ASP A 163 -3.76 20.46 -10.12
CA ASP A 163 -4.10 21.43 -9.06
C ASP A 163 -5.47 21.14 -8.40
N SER A 164 -6.06 19.98 -8.69
CA SER A 164 -7.27 19.53 -7.99
C SER A 164 -6.96 19.27 -6.51
N ASP A 165 -7.95 19.51 -5.65
CA ASP A 165 -7.85 19.21 -4.21
C ASP A 165 -8.01 17.71 -3.95
N PHE A 166 -6.97 16.94 -4.28
CA PHE A 166 -6.87 15.51 -4.05
C PHE A 166 -6.71 15.20 -2.55
N LYS A 167 -7.38 14.12 -2.12
CA LYS A 167 -7.35 13.56 -0.76
C LYS A 167 -7.29 12.04 -0.86
N ASN A 168 -6.99 11.34 0.24
CA ASN A 168 -6.93 9.88 0.36
C ASN A 168 -5.89 9.22 -0.58
N TYR A 169 -4.62 9.54 -0.40
CA TYR A 169 -3.51 9.00 -1.20
C TYR A 169 -3.10 7.58 -0.76
N GLY A 170 -3.35 7.19 0.48
CA GLY A 170 -3.11 5.83 0.95
C GLY A 170 -4.14 4.86 0.38
N PHE A 171 -3.65 3.76 -0.20
CA PHE A 171 -4.49 2.70 -0.75
C PHE A 171 -4.53 1.46 0.15
N THR A 172 -3.40 1.01 0.69
CA THR A 172 -3.35 -0.13 1.63
C THR A 172 -3.68 0.25 3.06
N THR A 173 -3.53 1.53 3.41
CA THR A 173 -3.86 2.08 4.73
C THR A 173 -4.14 3.58 4.64
N LEU A 174 -5.10 4.06 5.44
CA LEU A 174 -5.43 5.49 5.57
C LEU A 174 -4.69 6.14 6.75
N TYR A 175 -3.76 5.41 7.37
CA TYR A 175 -2.98 5.92 8.50
C TYR A 175 -2.15 7.14 8.09
N TRP A 176 -1.42 7.05 6.98
CA TRP A 176 -0.56 8.12 6.50
C TRP A 176 -1.38 9.34 6.07
N ASP A 177 -2.57 9.15 5.49
CA ASP A 177 -3.46 10.27 5.20
C ASP A 177 -3.88 11.04 6.45
N LYS A 178 -4.07 10.35 7.58
CA LYS A 178 -4.37 11.01 8.85
C LYS A 178 -3.15 11.73 9.44
N VAL A 179 -1.96 11.16 9.28
CA VAL A 179 -0.70 11.78 9.72
C VAL A 179 -0.41 13.06 8.94
N TYR A 180 -0.70 13.09 7.65
CA TYR A 180 -0.42 14.21 6.75
C TYR A 180 -1.63 15.12 6.47
N ASP A 181 -2.75 14.93 7.18
CA ASP A 181 -4.00 15.70 7.02
C ASP A 181 -4.58 15.70 5.58
N THR A 182 -4.48 14.54 4.92
CA THR A 182 -5.01 14.28 3.57
C THR A 182 -6.21 13.32 3.58
N TYR A 183 -6.77 12.98 4.74
CA TYR A 183 -7.93 12.06 4.87
C TYR A 183 -9.28 12.77 4.67
N GLU A 184 -10.21 12.16 3.92
CA GLU A 184 -11.58 12.66 3.67
C GLU A 184 -12.67 11.57 3.59
#